data_AF-X1NKN9-F1
#
_entry.id   AF-X1NKN9-F1
#
_cell.length_a   1.000
_cell.length_b   1.000
_cell.length_c   1.000
_cell.angle_alpha   90.00
_cell.angle_beta   90.00
_cell.angle_gamma   90.00
#
_symmetry.space_group_name_H-M   'P 1'
#
loop_
_entity.id
_entity.type
_entity.pdbx_description
1 polymer ?
#
loop_
_entity_poly.entity_id
_entity_poly.type
_entity_poly.pdbx_seq_one_letter_code
_entity_poly.pdbx_strand_id
1 'polypeptide(L)'
;MRGQNQLILMCFLATGAETSMQMNIPNEDAKGVIHALRFLKQAHSGVKIDLGDRVAVIGGGNAAVDAARVAHRLGAKEVSIVYRRSRAEMPAVKTEVDEAEREGVKLHILAAPVRVLTQNGQLTGIQ
;
A
#
# COMPACT_ATOMS: atom_id res chain seq x y z
N MET A 1 -33.64 -16.99 30.84
CA MET A 1 -32.53 -16.72 29.91
C MET A 1 -31.35 -17.60 30.30
N ARG A 2 -31.24 -18.81 29.74
CA ARG A 2 -30.09 -19.70 29.95
C ARG A 2 -29.09 -19.42 28.82
N GLY A 3 -27.92 -18.88 29.18
CA GLY A 3 -26.82 -18.69 28.24
C GLY A 3 -26.35 -20.05 27.72
N GLN A 4 -26.46 -20.24 26.40
CA GLN A 4 -25.86 -21.38 25.74
C GLN A 4 -24.35 -21.14 25.65
N ASN A 5 -23.61 -21.53 26.68
CA ASN A 5 -22.17 -21.78 26.52
C ASN A 5 -22.03 -23.08 25.73
N GLN A 6 -21.79 -22.96 24.42
CA GLN A 6 -21.37 -24.10 23.62
C GLN A 6 -19.95 -24.50 24.06
N LEU A 7 -19.77 -25.76 24.44
CA LEU A 7 -18.47 -26.35 24.74
C LEU A 7 -17.69 -26.52 23.43
N ILE A 8 -16.93 -25.48 23.06
CA ILE A 8 -15.96 -25.56 21.97
C ILE A 8 -14.80 -26.44 22.46
N LEU A 9 -14.72 -27.67 21.94
CA LEU A 9 -13.68 -28.64 22.30
C LEU A 9 -12.34 -28.34 21.61
N MET A 10 -12.37 -27.67 20.45
CA MET A 10 -11.17 -27.21 19.75
C MET A 10 -11.53 -26.00 18.87
N CYS A 11 -10.65 -24.99 18.85
CA CYS A 11 -10.77 -23.81 18.00
C CYS A 11 -9.46 -23.61 17.22
N PHE A 12 -9.57 -23.27 15.93
CA PHE A 12 -8.44 -22.87 15.10
C PHE A 12 -8.65 -21.42 14.64
N LEU A 13 -7.71 -20.55 15.00
CA LEU A 13 -7.74 -19.13 14.68
C LEU A 13 -6.81 -18.87 13.50
N ALA A 14 -7.40 -18.53 12.34
CA ALA A 14 -6.69 -18.18 11.11
C ALA A 14 -7.18 -16.83 10.56
N THR A 15 -7.18 -15.81 11.41
CA THR A 15 -7.68 -14.46 11.08
C THR A 15 -6.79 -13.69 10.12
N GLY A 16 -5.58 -14.18 9.84
CA GLY A 16 -4.60 -13.48 9.00
C GLY A 16 -4.05 -12.20 9.63
N ALA A 17 -3.47 -11.34 8.80
CA ALA A 17 -2.94 -10.03 9.18
C ALA A 17 -3.63 -8.92 8.37
N GLU A 18 -4.64 -8.28 8.97
CA GLU A 18 -5.47 -7.28 8.27
C GLU A 18 -4.91 -5.85 8.33
N THR A 19 -3.94 -5.59 9.23
CA THR A 19 -3.46 -4.23 9.50
C THR A 19 -2.21 -3.91 8.68
N SER A 20 -2.19 -2.72 8.06
CA SER A 20 -1.00 -2.19 7.41
C SER A 20 0.00 -1.67 8.46
N MET A 21 1.29 -1.90 8.23
CA MET A 21 2.33 -1.30 9.08
C MET A 21 2.39 0.21 8.87
N GLN A 22 2.57 0.95 9.96
CA GLN A 22 2.83 2.40 9.92
C GLN A 22 4.28 2.69 9.52
N MET A 23 4.49 3.82 8.87
CA MET A 23 5.84 4.31 8.55
C MET A 23 6.47 4.97 9.78
N ASN A 24 5.66 5.48 10.71
CA ASN A 24 6.08 6.24 11.88
C ASN A 24 6.86 7.50 11.50
N ILE A 25 6.31 8.26 10.54
CA ILE A 25 6.89 9.51 10.06
C ILE A 25 5.90 10.67 10.22
N PRO A 26 6.38 11.92 10.32
CA PRO A 26 5.50 13.08 10.43
C PRO A 26 4.49 13.14 9.27
N ASN A 27 3.24 13.46 9.62
CA ASN A 27 2.10 13.65 8.71
C ASN A 27 1.67 12.39 7.92
N GLU A 28 1.98 11.17 8.39
CA GLU A 28 1.55 9.94 7.70
C GLU A 28 0.02 9.75 7.66
N ASP A 29 -0.74 10.46 8.52
CA ASP A 29 -2.22 10.46 8.53
C ASP A 29 -2.85 11.60 7.69
N ALA A 30 -2.05 12.35 6.93
CA ALA A 30 -2.54 13.46 6.13
C ALA A 30 -3.56 13.02 5.06
N LYS A 31 -4.48 13.93 4.70
CA LYS A 31 -5.44 13.66 3.62
C LYS A 31 -4.69 13.39 2.31
N GLY A 32 -5.01 12.29 1.64
CA GLY A 32 -4.31 11.82 0.44
C GLY A 32 -3.30 10.71 0.69
N VAL A 33 -2.94 10.43 1.95
CA VAL A 33 -2.23 9.19 2.31
C VAL A 33 -3.24 8.07 2.51
N ILE A 34 -3.03 6.93 1.86
CA ILE A 34 -3.94 5.78 1.90
C ILE A 34 -3.12 4.52 2.18
N HIS A 35 -3.51 3.74 3.20
CA HIS A 35 -2.88 2.45 3.47
C HIS A 35 -3.14 1.43 2.36
N ALA A 36 -2.12 0.68 1.96
CA ALA A 36 -2.15 -0.22 0.82
C ALA A 36 -3.30 -1.26 0.92
N LEU A 37 -3.51 -1.90 2.07
CA LEU A 37 -4.58 -2.89 2.23
C LEU A 37 -5.97 -2.26 2.07
N ARG A 38 -6.17 -1.04 2.59
CA ARG A 38 -7.41 -0.29 2.41
C ARG A 38 -7.62 0.09 0.95
N PHE A 39 -6.58 0.59 0.29
CA PHE A 39 -6.60 0.95 -1.12
C PHE A 39 -6.97 -0.24 -2.01
N LEU A 40 -6.29 -1.37 -1.83
CA LEU A 40 -6.56 -2.60 -2.59
C LEU A 40 -7.97 -3.14 -2.34
N LYS A 41 -8.44 -3.11 -1.09
CA LYS A 41 -9.81 -3.51 -0.74
C LYS A 41 -10.85 -2.61 -1.43
N GLN A 42 -10.66 -1.30 -1.43
CA GLN A 42 -11.55 -0.36 -2.10
C GLN A 42 -11.58 -0.58 -3.61
N ALA A 43 -10.41 -0.78 -4.24
CA ALA A 43 -10.29 -1.02 -5.67
C ALA A 43 -11.00 -2.32 -6.06
N HIS A 44 -10.82 -3.38 -5.26
CA HIS A 44 -11.48 -4.66 -5.46
C HIS A 44 -13.01 -4.57 -5.33
N SER A 45 -13.51 -3.78 -4.37
CA SER A 45 -14.95 -3.61 -4.14
C SER A 45 -15.64 -2.66 -5.12
N GLY A 46 -14.93 -2.12 -6.13
CA GLY A 46 -15.48 -1.17 -7.10
C GLY A 46 -15.83 0.20 -6.50
N VAL A 47 -15.34 0.50 -5.30
CA VAL A 47 -15.50 1.81 -4.68
C VAL A 47 -14.67 2.81 -5.48
N LYS A 48 -15.26 3.93 -5.88
CA LYS A 48 -14.52 5.00 -6.56
C LYS A 48 -13.43 5.53 -5.63
N ILE A 49 -12.18 5.43 -6.08
CA ILE A 49 -11.02 5.99 -5.38
C ILE A 49 -10.61 7.26 -6.12
N ASP A 50 -10.51 8.36 -5.38
CA ASP A 50 -9.99 9.62 -5.91
C ASP A 50 -8.46 9.59 -5.84
N LEU A 51 -7.82 9.31 -6.98
CA LEU A 51 -6.37 9.31 -7.13
C LEU A 51 -5.95 10.55 -7.91
N GLY A 52 -4.86 11.18 -7.46
CA GLY A 52 -4.19 12.22 -8.24
C GLY A 52 -3.40 11.65 -9.42
N ASP A 53 -2.90 12.54 -10.26
CA ASP A 53 -2.08 12.17 -11.44
C ASP A 53 -0.75 11.48 -11.07
N ARG A 54 -0.23 11.71 -9.85
CA ARG A 54 1.06 11.18 -9.38
C ARG A 54 0.88 10.41 -8.09
N VAL A 55 1.33 9.16 -8.06
CA VAL A 55 1.19 8.23 -6.93
C VAL A 55 2.56 7.69 -6.53
N ALA A 56 2.87 7.76 -5.23
CA ALA A 56 4.01 7.08 -4.64
C ALA A 56 3.53 5.96 -3.71
N VAL A 57 4.01 4.75 -3.92
CA VAL A 57 3.73 3.56 -3.11
C VAL A 57 4.96 3.24 -2.29
N ILE A 58 4.83 3.23 -0.97
CA ILE A 58 5.95 3.00 -0.05
C ILE A 58 6.01 1.53 0.34
N GLY A 59 7.08 0.83 -0.03
CA GLY A 59 7.27 -0.61 0.25
C GLY A 59 7.85 -1.38 -0.93
N GLY A 60 8.10 -2.67 -0.73
CA GLY A 60 8.69 -3.54 -1.78
C GLY A 60 8.22 -4.98 -1.77
N GLY A 61 7.18 -5.31 -1.00
CA GLY A 61 6.51 -6.62 -1.04
C GLY A 61 5.36 -6.64 -2.06
N ASN A 62 4.71 -7.79 -2.23
CA ASN A 62 3.65 -7.98 -3.22
C ASN A 62 2.55 -6.91 -3.12
N ALA A 63 2.08 -6.59 -1.90
CA ALA A 63 1.06 -5.56 -1.70
C ALA A 63 1.46 -4.17 -2.24
N ALA A 64 2.75 -3.82 -2.24
CA ALA A 64 3.24 -2.57 -2.82
C ALA A 64 3.23 -2.62 -4.36
N VAL A 65 3.63 -3.76 -4.93
CA VAL A 65 3.59 -3.99 -6.38
C VAL A 65 2.15 -3.98 -6.89
N ASP A 66 1.25 -4.69 -6.22
CA ASP A 66 -0.19 -4.72 -6.54
C ASP A 66 -0.79 -3.32 -6.46
N ALA A 67 -0.51 -2.57 -5.38
CA ALA A 67 -1.03 -1.21 -5.24
C ALA A 67 -0.52 -0.29 -6.35
N ALA A 68 0.74 -0.42 -6.77
CA ALA A 68 1.29 0.37 -7.86
C ALA A 68 0.61 0.05 -9.21
N ARG A 69 0.46 -1.24 -9.54
CA ARG A 69 -0.20 -1.67 -10.78
C ARG A 69 -1.68 -1.28 -10.81
N VAL A 70 -2.38 -1.40 -9.67
CA VAL A 70 -3.77 -0.94 -9.53
C VAL A 70 -3.87 0.58 -9.71
N ALA A 71 -3.00 1.36 -9.08
CA ALA A 71 -2.99 2.81 -9.25
C ALA A 71 -2.75 3.22 -10.72
N HIS A 72 -1.84 2.53 -11.41
CA HIS A 72 -1.59 2.74 -12.84
C HIS A 72 -2.85 2.45 -13.67
N ARG A 73 -3.52 1.32 -13.42
CA ARG A 73 -4.75 0.92 -14.12
C ARG A 73 -5.96 1.80 -13.83
N LEU A 74 -5.97 2.46 -12.66
CA LEU A 74 -6.98 3.47 -12.30
C LEU A 74 -6.71 4.83 -12.97
N GLY A 75 -5.65 4.97 -13.76
CA GLY A 75 -5.39 6.14 -14.60
C GLY A 75 -4.39 7.14 -14.02
N ALA A 76 -3.66 6.79 -12.96
CA ALA A 76 -2.54 7.62 -12.49
C ALA A 76 -1.48 7.73 -13.61
N LYS A 77 -1.08 8.97 -13.93
CA LYS A 77 -0.14 9.27 -15.02
C LYS A 77 1.29 8.90 -14.68
N GLU A 78 1.68 9.06 -13.41
CA GLU A 78 2.98 8.63 -12.92
C GLU A 78 2.81 7.82 -11.63
N VAL A 79 3.34 6.60 -11.62
CA VAL A 79 3.35 5.74 -10.44
C VAL A 79 4.78 5.35 -10.11
N SER A 80 5.13 5.47 -8.84
CA SER A 80 6.47 5.15 -8.32
C SER A 80 6.38 4.24 -7.11
N ILE A 81 7.17 3.17 -7.10
CA ILE A 81 7.45 2.38 -5.90
C ILE A 81 8.70 2.95 -5.25
N VAL A 82 8.60 3.31 -3.97
CA VAL A 82 9.72 3.79 -3.15
C VAL A 82 10.07 2.72 -2.13
N TYR A 83 11.30 2.20 -2.22
CA TYR A 83 11.74 1.08 -1.41
C TYR A 83 13.09 1.32 -0.76
N ARG A 84 13.14 1.08 0.56
CA ARG A 84 14.30 1.43 1.42
C ARG A 84 15.56 0.59 1.19
N ARG A 85 15.47 -0.49 0.40
CA ARG A 85 16.59 -1.40 0.11
C ARG A 85 16.78 -1.56 -1.39
N SER A 86 17.73 -2.39 -1.80
CA SER A 86 17.98 -2.65 -3.21
C SER A 86 16.87 -3.50 -3.84
N ARG A 87 16.83 -3.53 -5.19
CA ARG A 87 15.93 -4.41 -5.95
C ARG A 87 16.13 -5.89 -5.60
N ALA A 88 17.38 -6.31 -5.33
CA ALA A 88 17.69 -7.69 -4.98
C ALA A 88 17.09 -8.11 -3.63
N GLU A 89 16.80 -7.13 -2.76
CA GLU A 89 16.22 -7.35 -1.44
C GLU A 89 14.70 -7.18 -1.40
N MET A 90 14.06 -6.83 -2.53
CA MET A 90 12.61 -6.73 -2.63
C MET A 90 11.98 -8.10 -2.33
N PRO A 91 11.09 -8.20 -1.32
CA PRO A 91 10.40 -9.46 -1.04
C PRO A 91 9.37 -9.84 -2.11
N ALA A 92 8.98 -8.89 -2.96
CA ALA A 92 8.01 -9.14 -4.01
C ALA A 92 8.50 -10.16 -5.03
N VAL A 93 7.57 -10.88 -5.65
CA VAL A 93 7.90 -11.84 -6.71
C VAL A 93 8.56 -11.08 -7.87
N LYS A 94 9.78 -11.48 -8.24
CA LYS A 94 10.60 -10.78 -9.25
C LYS A 94 9.85 -10.52 -10.55
N THR A 95 9.09 -11.51 -11.05
CA THR A 95 8.32 -11.37 -12.29
C THR A 95 7.24 -10.30 -12.19
N GLU A 96 6.60 -10.13 -11.01
CA GLU A 96 5.60 -9.08 -10.80
C GLU A 96 6.25 -7.68 -10.76
N VAL A 97 7.45 -7.58 -10.18
CA VAL A 97 8.24 -6.34 -10.22
C VAL A 97 8.61 -5.98 -11.66
N ASP A 98 9.10 -6.96 -12.43
CA ASP A 98 9.47 -6.79 -13.84
C ASP A 98 8.24 -6.38 -14.69
N GLU A 99 7.07 -6.96 -14.43
CA GLU A 99 5.82 -6.58 -15.08
C GLU A 99 5.36 -5.16 -14.71
N ALA A 100 5.47 -4.77 -13.43
CA ALA A 100 5.12 -3.42 -13.00
C ALA A 100 5.99 -2.37 -13.71
N GLU A 101 7.30 -2.58 -13.83
CA GLU A 101 8.17 -1.70 -14.60
C GLU A 101 7.79 -1.64 -16.09
N ARG A 102 7.41 -2.78 -16.70
CA ARG A 102 6.92 -2.82 -18.09
C ARG A 102 5.62 -2.04 -18.28
N GLU A 103 4.75 -1.99 -17.26
CA GLU A 103 3.56 -1.13 -17.24
C GLU A 103 3.92 0.37 -17.06
N GLY A 104 5.18 0.70 -16.77
CA GLY A 104 5.67 2.07 -16.59
C GLY A 104 5.77 2.53 -15.13
N VAL A 105 5.61 1.62 -14.17
CA VAL A 105 5.87 1.91 -12.75
C VAL A 105 7.36 2.17 -12.55
N LYS A 106 7.71 3.33 -12.00
CA LYS A 106 9.10 3.71 -11.69
C LYS A 106 9.53 3.09 -10.35
N LEU A 107 10.78 2.64 -10.25
CA LEU A 107 11.37 2.15 -9.00
C LEU A 107 12.40 3.14 -8.45
N HIS A 108 12.14 3.63 -7.24
CA HIS A 108 13.06 4.41 -6.42
C HIS A 108 13.55 3.53 -5.27
N ILE A 109 14.67 2.87 -5.49
CA ILE A 109 15.31 1.97 -4.51
C ILE A 109 16.31 2.73 -3.63
N LEU A 110 16.73 2.11 -2.53
CA LEU A 110 17.62 2.73 -1.52
C LEU A 110 17.07 4.06 -0.98
N ALA A 111 15.74 4.19 -0.94
CA ALA A 111 15.05 5.41 -0.56
C ALA A 111 13.91 5.09 0.40
N ALA A 112 13.79 5.89 1.46
CA ALA A 112 12.66 5.84 2.38
C ALA A 112 12.23 7.27 2.70
N PRO A 113 10.92 7.57 2.72
CA PRO A 113 10.45 8.88 3.13
C PRO A 113 10.77 9.10 4.62
N VAL A 114 11.20 10.31 4.94
CA VAL A 114 11.41 10.79 6.30
C VAL A 114 10.25 11.66 6.79
N ARG A 115 9.44 12.22 5.89
CA ARG A 115 8.18 12.91 6.24
C ARG A 115 7.22 13.05 5.06
N VAL A 116 5.94 13.21 5.37
CA VAL A 116 4.92 13.63 4.39
C VAL A 116 4.82 15.16 4.37
N LEU A 117 4.94 15.74 3.17
CA LEU A 117 4.76 17.17 2.94
C LEU A 117 3.27 17.47 2.77
N THR A 118 2.80 18.49 3.47
CA THR A 118 1.39 18.88 3.45
C THR A 118 1.22 20.38 3.23
N GLN A 119 0.10 20.75 2.62
CA GLN A 119 -0.40 22.11 2.55
C GLN A 119 -1.88 22.08 2.99
N ASN A 120 -2.24 22.83 4.03
CA ASN A 120 -3.59 22.81 4.60
C ASN A 120 -4.10 21.39 4.97
N GLY A 121 -3.21 20.53 5.47
CA GLY A 121 -3.53 19.14 5.84
C GLY A 121 -3.68 18.16 4.66
N GLN A 122 -3.52 18.63 3.42
CA GLN A 122 -3.54 17.81 2.21
C GLN A 122 -2.12 17.45 1.78
N LEU A 123 -1.89 16.17 1.44
CA LEU A 123 -0.64 15.67 0.85
C LEU A 123 -0.25 16.48 -0.39
N THR A 124 0.99 16.96 -0.44
CA THR A 124 1.60 17.61 -1.61
C THR A 124 2.86 16.91 -2.10
N GLY A 125 3.47 16.06 -1.26
CA GLY A 125 4.64 15.28 -1.62
C GLY A 125 5.20 14.46 -0.46
N ILE A 126 6.31 13.78 -0.74
CA ILE A 126 7.11 13.07 0.26
C ILE A 126 8.54 13.60 0.20
N GLN A 127 9.21 13.60 1.34
CA GLN A 127 10.63 13.91 1.48
C GLN A 127 11.34 12.73 2.10
#